data_AF-A0A950VFW5-F1
#
_entry.id   AF-A0A950VFW5-F1
#
_cell.length_a   1.000
_cell.length_b   1.000
_cell.length_c   1.000
_cell.angle_alpha   90.00
_cell.angle_beta   90.00
_cell.angle_gamma   90.00
#
_symmetry.space_group_name_H-M   'P 1'
#
loop_
_entity.id
_entity.type
_entity.pdbx_description
1 polymer ?
#
loop_
_entity_poly.entity_id
_entity_poly.type
_entity_poly.pdbx_seq_one_letter_code
_entity_poly.pdbx_strand_id
1 'polypeptide(L)'
;MEQENGPLLVVPGSHRGPVHDHHADGVFCGAMDPTRGEVDYASAVPLNGEAGAITIHHVRAVHGSAPNTSARDRRLLLFQFRAADAWPLLGFPAGIEAFDALMVSGSPTLAPRLAPVPVRLPLPPADKQGSIYENQKGLRSRYFETTAAPRQAAE
;
A
#
# COMPACT_ATOMS: atom_id res chain seq x y z
N MET A 1 0.25 15.92 -9.19
CA MET A 1 1.12 15.44 -8.10
C MET A 1 2.48 16.08 -8.27
N GLU A 2 2.73 17.06 -7.40
CA GLU A 2 3.97 17.81 -7.28
C GLU A 2 4.67 17.41 -5.98
N GLN A 3 5.95 17.73 -5.84
CA GLN A 3 6.79 17.30 -4.71
C GLN A 3 6.23 17.73 -3.34
N GLU A 4 5.70 18.94 -3.22
CA GLU A 4 5.14 19.49 -1.97
C GLU A 4 3.78 18.90 -1.60
N ASN A 5 3.06 18.31 -2.56
CA ASN A 5 1.72 17.77 -2.36
C ASN A 5 1.77 16.29 -1.93
N GLY A 6 2.89 15.86 -1.31
CA GLY A 6 3.08 14.52 -0.77
C GLY A 6 2.96 13.39 -1.81
N PRO A 7 3.83 13.33 -2.84
CA PRO A 7 3.76 12.30 -3.87
C PRO A 7 3.95 10.91 -3.28
N LEU A 8 3.48 9.89 -4.00
CA LEU A 8 3.85 8.51 -3.71
C LEU A 8 5.33 8.34 -4.06
N LEU A 9 6.10 7.72 -3.18
CA LEU A 9 7.47 7.28 -3.41
C LEU A 9 7.49 5.78 -3.58
N VAL A 10 8.39 5.29 -4.42
CA VAL A 10 8.62 3.86 -4.62
C VAL A 10 10.11 3.57 -4.62
N VAL A 11 10.52 2.46 -4.03
CA VAL A 11 11.89 1.91 -4.16
C VAL A 11 11.93 1.03 -5.42
N PRO A 12 12.59 1.44 -6.51
CA PRO A 12 12.63 0.66 -7.74
C PRO A 12 13.19 -0.75 -7.53
N GLY A 13 12.65 -1.75 -8.23
CA GLY A 13 13.13 -3.14 -8.16
C GLY A 13 12.77 -3.93 -6.89
N SER A 14 12.37 -3.27 -5.79
CA SER A 14 12.05 -3.91 -4.51
C SER A 14 11.00 -5.02 -4.58
N HIS A 15 10.06 -4.95 -5.53
CA HIS A 15 9.04 -5.99 -5.77
C HIS A 15 9.60 -7.39 -6.10
N ARG A 16 10.88 -7.49 -6.47
CA ARG A 16 11.57 -8.76 -6.75
C ARG A 16 12.13 -9.41 -5.48
N GLY A 17 12.29 -8.64 -4.40
CA GLY A 17 12.80 -9.10 -3.11
C GLY A 17 11.74 -9.81 -2.25
N PRO A 18 11.98 -10.01 -0.96
CA PRO A 18 11.01 -10.62 -0.06
C PRO A 18 9.74 -9.75 0.11
N VAL A 19 8.70 -10.31 0.74
CA VAL A 19 7.63 -9.49 1.33
C VAL A 19 8.11 -9.06 2.72
N HIS A 20 8.28 -7.77 2.91
CA HIS A 20 8.75 -7.19 4.17
C HIS A 20 7.69 -7.26 5.27
N ASP A 21 8.16 -7.22 6.52
CA ASP A 21 7.32 -7.27 7.71
C ASP A 21 6.48 -5.98 7.84
N HIS A 22 5.17 -6.14 8.04
CA HIS A 22 4.23 -5.03 8.25
C HIS A 22 3.56 -5.11 9.63
N HIS A 23 4.23 -5.75 10.58
CA HIS A 23 3.75 -5.95 11.94
C HIS A 23 4.58 -5.13 12.93
N ALA A 24 3.90 -4.66 13.98
CA ALA A 24 4.52 -4.10 15.16
C ALA A 24 3.93 -4.85 16.37
N ASP A 25 4.78 -5.22 17.32
CA ASP A 25 4.36 -5.90 18.55
C ASP A 25 3.52 -7.18 18.32
N GLY A 26 3.83 -7.89 17.22
CA GLY A 26 3.22 -9.18 16.89
C GLY A 26 1.89 -9.09 16.13
N VAL A 27 1.36 -7.90 15.85
CA VAL A 27 0.10 -7.70 15.11
C VAL A 27 0.32 -6.89 13.84
N PHE A 28 -0.50 -7.11 12.81
CA PHE A 28 -0.41 -6.35 11.57
C PHE A 28 -0.73 -4.87 11.82
N CYS A 29 0.12 -3.96 11.34
CA CYS A 29 -0.10 -2.51 11.43
C CYS A 29 -0.06 -1.81 10.07
N GLY A 30 0.30 -2.53 9.00
CA GLY A 30 0.33 -1.99 7.64
C GLY A 30 1.49 -1.02 7.39
N ALA A 31 2.61 -1.18 8.10
CA ALA A 31 3.82 -0.38 7.88
C ALA A 31 5.08 -1.17 8.25
N MET A 32 6.16 -0.89 7.52
CA MET A 32 7.49 -1.43 7.79
C MET A 32 8.19 -0.60 8.89
N ASP A 33 9.04 -1.25 9.69
CA ASP A 33 9.96 -0.55 10.58
C ASP A 33 11.21 -0.10 9.80
N PRO A 34 11.39 1.21 9.55
CA PRO A 34 12.50 1.71 8.76
C PRO A 34 13.86 1.48 9.42
N THR A 35 13.91 1.28 10.74
CA THR A 35 15.18 1.07 11.47
C THR A 35 15.81 -0.29 11.17
N ARG A 36 15.04 -1.22 10.62
CA ARG A 36 15.54 -2.54 10.19
C ARG A 36 16.42 -2.47 8.94
N GLY A 37 16.40 -1.36 8.20
CA GLY A 37 17.26 -1.16 7.03
C GLY A 37 17.09 -2.22 5.93
N GLU A 38 15.88 -2.77 5.77
CA GLU A 38 15.64 -3.90 4.86
C GLU A 38 15.68 -3.52 3.37
N VAL A 39 15.62 -2.22 3.07
CA VAL A 39 15.75 -1.65 1.72
C VAL A 39 16.58 -0.37 1.75
N ASP A 40 17.17 -0.02 0.62
CA ASP A 40 17.79 1.29 0.41
C ASP A 40 16.71 2.35 0.19
N TYR A 41 16.24 2.96 1.27
CA TYR A 41 15.24 4.03 1.20
C TYR A 41 15.74 5.29 0.48
N ALA A 42 17.06 5.52 0.39
CA ALA A 42 17.62 6.66 -0.33
C ALA A 42 17.45 6.51 -1.85
N SER A 43 17.26 5.29 -2.34
CA SER A 43 16.92 5.02 -3.75
C SER A 43 15.43 5.26 -4.10
N ALA A 44 14.61 5.66 -3.13
CA ALA A 44 13.19 5.91 -3.37
C ALA A 44 12.99 7.10 -4.33
N VAL A 45 12.13 6.91 -5.34
CA VAL A 45 11.83 7.94 -6.34
C VAL A 45 10.38 8.41 -6.22
N PRO A 46 10.09 9.71 -6.36
CA PRO A 46 8.73 10.23 -6.34
C PRO A 46 8.02 9.94 -7.67
N LEU A 47 6.76 9.54 -7.58
CA LEU A 47 5.87 9.37 -8.72
C LEU A 47 5.05 10.64 -8.91
N ASN A 48 5.63 11.58 -9.66
CA ASN A 48 5.01 12.84 -10.03
C ASN A 48 4.23 12.72 -11.34
N GLY A 49 3.28 13.64 -11.56
CA GLY A 49 2.48 13.68 -12.79
C GLY A 49 1.35 14.70 -12.70
N GLU A 50 0.83 15.13 -13.85
CA GLU A 50 -0.28 16.09 -13.90
C GLU A 50 -1.62 15.46 -13.50
N ALA A 51 -2.67 16.29 -13.35
CA ALA A 51 -4.01 15.77 -13.10
C ALA A 51 -4.44 14.85 -14.25
N GLY A 52 -4.94 13.65 -13.92
CA GLY A 52 -5.27 12.61 -14.89
C GLY A 52 -4.12 11.67 -15.24
N ALA A 53 -2.88 11.94 -14.80
CA ALA A 53 -1.79 11.00 -14.93
C ALA A 53 -2.04 9.71 -14.12
N ILE A 54 -1.59 8.59 -14.67
CA ILE A 54 -1.72 7.26 -14.05
C ILE A 54 -0.33 6.74 -13.71
N THR A 55 -0.21 6.16 -12.52
CA THR A 55 0.96 5.38 -12.13
C THR A 55 0.54 3.92 -11.98
N ILE A 56 1.38 3.01 -12.45
CA ILE A 56 1.17 1.57 -12.31
C ILE A 56 2.42 1.01 -11.64
N HIS A 57 2.23 0.34 -10.51
CA HIS A 57 3.32 -0.28 -9.76
C HIS A 57 2.87 -1.65 -9.23
N HIS A 58 3.83 -2.55 -9.08
CA HIS A 58 3.56 -3.86 -8.51
C HIS A 58 3.21 -3.72 -7.02
N VAL A 59 2.21 -4.45 -6.53
CA VAL A 59 1.77 -4.44 -5.11
C VAL A 59 2.86 -4.76 -4.08
N ARG A 60 3.99 -5.35 -4.52
CA ARG A 60 5.14 -5.73 -3.69
C ARG A 60 6.26 -4.70 -3.72
N ALA A 61 6.18 -3.69 -4.59
CA ALA A 61 7.14 -2.62 -4.59
C ALA A 61 6.99 -1.85 -3.27
N VAL A 62 8.07 -1.68 -2.53
CA VAL A 62 8.07 -0.85 -1.32
C VAL A 62 7.71 0.56 -1.73
N HIS A 63 6.65 1.10 -1.12
CA HIS A 63 6.12 2.40 -1.42
C HIS A 63 5.61 3.09 -0.15
N GLY A 64 5.59 4.42 -0.17
CA GLY A 64 5.10 5.26 0.90
C GLY A 64 4.83 6.67 0.38
N SER A 65 4.00 7.47 1.03
CA SER A 65 3.77 8.86 0.58
C SER A 65 4.55 9.83 1.45
N ALA A 66 5.20 10.79 0.83
CA ALA A 66 5.75 11.94 1.54
C ALA A 66 4.62 12.73 2.23
N PRO A 67 4.92 13.46 3.31
CA PRO A 67 3.94 14.36 3.91
C PRO A 67 3.51 15.43 2.90
N ASN A 68 2.22 15.76 2.89
CA ASN A 68 1.72 16.89 2.13
C ASN A 68 2.00 18.17 2.92
N THR A 69 2.88 19.02 2.41
CA THR A 69 3.24 20.31 3.01
C THR A 69 2.62 21.49 2.27
N SER A 70 1.78 21.23 1.26
CA SER A 70 1.07 22.25 0.49
C SER A 70 -0.26 22.64 1.16
N ALA A 71 -0.89 23.70 0.63
CA ALA A 71 -2.21 24.15 1.07
C ALA A 71 -3.39 23.44 0.36
N ARG A 72 -3.11 22.37 -0.42
CA ARG A 72 -4.10 21.69 -1.24
C ARG A 72 -4.17 20.21 -0.90
N ASP A 73 -5.37 19.64 -0.89
CA ASP A 73 -5.53 18.21 -0.72
C ASP A 73 -5.00 17.41 -1.91
N ARG A 74 -4.37 16.26 -1.63
CA ARG A 74 -4.03 15.26 -2.64
C ARG A 74 -5.15 14.24 -2.78
N ARG A 75 -5.95 14.36 -3.84
CA ARG A 75 -6.96 13.36 -4.20
C ARG A 75 -6.34 12.22 -5.00
N LEU A 76 -6.68 11.00 -4.65
CA LEU A 76 -6.23 9.78 -5.32
C LEU A 76 -7.43 8.90 -5.67
N LEU A 77 -7.36 8.23 -6.82
CA LEU A 77 -8.22 7.11 -7.18
C LEU A 77 -7.33 5.88 -7.30
N LEU A 78 -7.63 4.84 -6.53
CA LEU A 78 -6.82 3.62 -6.46
C LEU A 78 -7.64 2.45 -6.98
N PHE A 79 -7.14 1.82 -8.05
CA PHE A 79 -7.64 0.53 -8.52
C PHE A 79 -6.57 -0.53 -8.30
N GLN A 80 -6.98 -1.69 -7.77
CA GLN A 80 -6.12 -2.85 -7.62
C GLN A 80 -6.60 -3.94 -8.57
N PHE A 81 -5.65 -4.52 -9.29
CA PHE A 81 -5.92 -5.57 -10.25
C PHE A 81 -5.17 -6.83 -9.84
N ARG A 82 -5.78 -7.98 -10.12
CA ARG A 82 -5.18 -9.30 -9.98
C ARG A 82 -5.49 -10.12 -11.23
N ALA A 83 -4.65 -11.10 -11.53
CA ALA A 83 -5.00 -12.11 -12.51
C ALA A 83 -6.17 -12.98 -11.99
N ALA A 84 -6.99 -13.52 -12.88
CA ALA A 84 -8.12 -14.38 -12.49
C ALA A 84 -7.67 -15.63 -11.70
N ASP A 85 -6.44 -16.09 -11.95
CA ASP A 85 -5.80 -17.23 -11.27
C ASP A 85 -5.07 -16.86 -9.97
N ALA A 86 -5.01 -15.57 -9.59
CA ALA A 86 -4.40 -15.10 -8.34
C ALA A 86 -5.44 -15.10 -7.21
N TRP A 87 -5.78 -16.29 -6.73
CA TRP A 87 -6.82 -16.52 -5.72
C TRP A 87 -6.46 -15.95 -4.33
N PRO A 88 -7.44 -15.41 -3.58
CA PRO A 88 -7.21 -14.86 -2.24
C PRO A 88 -7.00 -15.98 -1.22
N LEU A 89 -5.89 -15.92 -0.49
CA LEU A 89 -5.53 -16.96 0.49
C LEU A 89 -6.45 -17.03 1.70
N LEU A 90 -7.09 -15.90 2.06
CA LEU A 90 -8.07 -15.82 3.15
C LEU A 90 -9.52 -15.99 2.66
N GLY A 91 -9.70 -16.40 1.41
CA GLY A 91 -11.01 -16.49 0.77
C GLY A 91 -11.58 -15.13 0.39
N PHE A 92 -12.74 -15.15 -0.26
CA PHE A 92 -13.51 -13.97 -0.64
C PHE A 92 -14.87 -14.01 0.05
N PRO A 93 -15.10 -13.21 1.12
CA PRO A 93 -16.28 -13.36 1.98
C PRO A 93 -17.63 -13.24 1.25
N ALA A 94 -17.69 -12.51 0.14
CA ALA A 94 -18.91 -12.30 -0.63
C ALA A 94 -19.26 -13.46 -1.60
N GLY A 95 -18.48 -14.55 -1.62
CA GLY A 95 -18.74 -15.71 -2.48
C GLY A 95 -18.12 -15.63 -3.87
N ILE A 96 -18.25 -16.72 -4.63
CA ILE A 96 -17.61 -16.88 -5.95
C ILE A 96 -18.26 -16.00 -7.01
N GLU A 97 -19.59 -15.82 -6.96
CA GLU A 97 -20.34 -15.00 -7.91
C GLU A 97 -19.89 -13.52 -7.82
N ALA A 98 -19.70 -13.01 -6.60
CA ALA A 98 -19.18 -11.67 -6.37
C ALA A 98 -17.71 -11.53 -6.77
N PHE A 99 -16.91 -12.59 -6.59
CA PHE A 99 -15.50 -12.62 -7.01
C PHE A 99 -15.38 -12.54 -8.54
N ASP A 100 -16.21 -13.30 -9.26
CA ASP A 100 -16.25 -13.34 -10.72
C ASP A 100 -16.84 -12.05 -11.33
N ALA A 101 -17.79 -11.41 -10.63
CA ALA A 101 -18.34 -10.12 -11.06
C ALA A 101 -17.29 -8.99 -11.07
N LEU A 102 -16.14 -9.15 -10.40
CA LEU A 102 -15.02 -8.21 -10.46
C LEU A 102 -14.15 -8.37 -11.71
N MET A 103 -14.49 -9.29 -12.63
CA MET A 103 -13.70 -9.52 -13.84
C MET A 103 -13.78 -8.33 -14.78
N VAL A 104 -12.62 -7.74 -15.07
CA VAL A 104 -12.51 -6.62 -16.01
C VAL A 104 -12.29 -7.11 -17.44
N SER A 105 -11.57 -8.22 -17.61
CA SER A 105 -11.28 -8.83 -18.92
C SER A 105 -10.88 -10.29 -18.75
N GLY A 106 -11.23 -11.15 -19.71
CA GLY A 106 -10.93 -12.58 -19.70
C GLY A 106 -12.08 -13.44 -19.17
N SER A 107 -11.75 -14.59 -18.58
CA SER A 107 -12.71 -15.53 -18.00
C SER A 107 -12.29 -15.95 -16.59
N PRO A 108 -13.24 -16.19 -15.69
CA PRO A 108 -12.94 -16.71 -14.36
C PRO A 108 -12.33 -18.11 -14.45
N THR A 109 -11.60 -18.52 -13.42
CA THR A 109 -10.96 -19.83 -13.34
C THR A 109 -11.04 -20.36 -11.91
N LEU A 110 -11.35 -21.64 -11.78
CA LEU A 110 -11.29 -22.39 -10.51
C LEU A 110 -9.91 -23.00 -10.24
N ALA A 111 -8.98 -22.89 -11.19
CA ALA A 111 -7.62 -23.38 -11.06
C ALA A 111 -6.70 -22.22 -10.65
N PRO A 112 -6.31 -22.11 -9.37
CA PRO A 112 -5.38 -21.07 -8.92
C PRO A 112 -3.97 -21.32 -9.47
N ARG A 113 -3.26 -20.24 -9.79
CA ARG A 113 -1.84 -20.31 -10.10
C ARG A 113 -1.05 -20.41 -8.80
N LEU A 114 -0.40 -21.54 -8.61
CA LEU A 114 0.53 -21.77 -7.51
C LEU A 114 1.96 -21.48 -7.98
N ALA A 115 2.70 -20.71 -7.17
CA ALA A 115 4.09 -20.40 -7.40
C ALA A 115 4.81 -20.24 -6.05
N PRO A 116 6.13 -20.47 -5.98
CA PRO A 116 6.93 -20.17 -4.79
C PRO A 116 7.11 -18.66 -4.66
N VAL A 117 6.05 -17.96 -4.22
CA VAL A 117 6.07 -16.52 -3.98
C VAL A 117 6.20 -16.25 -2.48
N PRO A 118 7.02 -15.25 -2.07
CA PRO A 118 7.04 -14.84 -0.67
C PRO A 118 5.68 -14.26 -0.30
N VAL A 119 5.07 -14.79 0.74
CA VAL A 119 3.77 -14.34 1.25
C VAL A 119 3.85 -14.18 2.76
N ARG A 120 3.28 -13.09 3.25
CA ARG A 120 3.01 -12.89 4.67
C ARG A 120 1.59 -12.36 4.82
N LEU A 121 0.79 -13.05 5.64
CA LEU A 121 -0.61 -12.68 5.84
C LEU A 121 -0.72 -11.52 6.84
N PRO A 122 -1.72 -10.64 6.72
CA PRO A 122 -1.99 -9.56 7.68
C PRO A 122 -2.69 -10.11 8.94
N LEU A 123 -2.07 -11.13 9.55
CA LEU A 123 -2.58 -11.86 10.72
C LEU A 123 -1.49 -11.95 11.80
N PRO A 124 -1.83 -11.81 13.10
CA PRO A 124 -3.11 -11.32 13.61
C PRO A 124 -3.45 -9.92 13.06
N PRO A 125 -4.75 -9.59 12.89
CA PRO A 125 -5.14 -8.29 12.37
C PRO A 125 -4.75 -7.18 13.34
N ALA A 126 -4.77 -5.93 12.86
CA ALA A 126 -4.53 -4.76 13.70
C ALA A 126 -5.51 -4.68 14.87
N ASP A 127 -5.04 -4.29 16.06
CA ASP A 127 -5.88 -4.11 17.24
C ASP A 127 -6.94 -3.01 17.02
N LYS A 128 -6.57 -1.98 16.28
CA LYS A 128 -7.46 -0.91 15.83
C LYS A 128 -7.86 -1.20 14.40
N GLN A 129 -9.15 -1.13 14.12
CA GLN A 129 -9.72 -1.28 12.79
C GLN A 129 -10.22 0.08 12.30
N GLY A 130 -10.19 0.31 10.99
CA GLY A 130 -10.61 1.56 10.36
C GLY A 130 -9.65 2.02 9.28
N SER A 131 -9.20 3.27 9.36
CA SER A 131 -8.25 3.80 8.38
C SER A 131 -6.84 3.22 8.57
N ILE A 132 -6.02 3.22 7.52
CA ILE A 132 -4.60 2.84 7.62
C ILE A 132 -3.87 3.65 8.71
N TYR A 133 -4.24 4.91 8.88
CA TYR A 133 -3.66 5.78 9.91
C TYR A 133 -4.00 5.32 11.33
N GLU A 134 -5.18 4.72 11.53
CA GLU A 134 -5.57 4.13 12.83
C GLU A 134 -4.72 2.90 13.15
N ASN A 135 -4.51 2.02 12.17
CA ASN A 135 -3.68 0.82 12.31
C ASN A 135 -2.22 1.19 12.63
N GLN A 136 -1.73 2.29 12.04
CA GLN A 136 -0.35 2.77 12.19
C GLN A 136 -0.10 3.59 13.47
N LYS A 137 -1.11 3.85 14.32
CA LYS A 137 -0.91 4.53 15.61
C LYS A 137 -0.03 3.73 16.59
N GLY A 138 0.06 2.40 16.42
CA GLY A 138 0.92 1.54 17.22
C GLY A 138 2.39 1.49 16.77
N LEU A 139 2.77 2.22 15.71
CA LEU A 139 4.15 2.23 15.22
C LEU A 139 5.10 2.88 16.23
N ARG A 140 6.21 2.18 16.51
CA ARG A 140 7.32 2.68 17.35
C ARG A 140 8.25 3.62 16.59
N SER A 141 8.38 3.40 15.29
CA SER A 141 9.24 4.13 14.37
C SER A 141 8.47 4.51 13.11
N ARG A 142 8.75 5.69 12.56
CA ARG A 142 8.15 6.20 11.32
C ARG A 142 9.26 6.67 10.39
N TYR A 143 9.08 6.43 9.10
CA TYR A 143 10.04 6.91 8.11
C TYR A 143 9.94 8.43 7.90
N PHE A 144 8.71 8.94 7.78
CA PHE A 144 8.45 10.37 7.68
C PHE A 144 8.14 10.96 9.06
N GLU A 145 8.69 12.15 9.33
CA GLU A 145 8.30 12.94 10.48
C GLU A 145 6.82 13.33 10.39
N THR A 146 6.16 13.43 11.55
CA THR A 146 4.77 13.88 11.58
C THR A 146 4.76 15.41 11.52
N THR A 147 4.49 15.97 10.34
CA THR A 147 4.26 17.40 10.21
C THR A 147 2.97 17.77 10.94
N ALA A 148 2.98 18.84 11.74
CA ALA A 148 1.76 19.37 12.33
C ALA A 148 0.74 19.66 11.21
N ALA A 149 -0.52 19.28 11.41
CA ALA A 149 -1.58 19.54 10.43
C ALA A 149 -1.57 21.03 10.06
N PRO A 150 -1.66 21.40 8.77
CA PRO A 150 -1.92 22.80 8.41
C PRO A 150 -3.19 23.24 9.13
N ARG A 151 -3.14 24.40 9.82
CA ARG A 151 -4.35 25.02 10.36
C ARG A 151 -5.37 25.10 9.22
N GLN A 152 -6.56 24.56 9.43
CA GLN A 152 -7.69 24.84 8.55
C GLN A 152 -7.74 26.36 8.35
N ALA A 153 -7.59 26.81 7.11
CA ALA A 153 -7.93 28.17 6.78
C ALA A 153 -9.40 28.35 7.18
N ALA A 154 -9.66 29.23 8.13
CA ALA A 154 -11.00 29.63 8.48
C ALA A 154 -11.65 30.21 7.22
N GLU A 155 -12.72 29.57 6.75
CA GLU A 155 -13.77 30.25 5.97
C GLU A 155 -14.69 31.01 6.92
#